data_AF-A0A9E0JEN8-F1
#
_entry.id   AF-A0A9E0JEN8-F1
#
_cell.length_a   1.000
_cell.length_b   1.000
_cell.length_c   1.000
_cell.angle_alpha   90.00
_cell.angle_beta   90.00
_cell.angle_gamma   90.00
#
_symmetry.space_group_name_H-M   'P 1'
#
loop_
_entity.id
_entity.type
_entity.pdbx_description
1 polymer ?
#
loop_
_entity_poly.entity_id
_entity_poly.type
_entity_poly.pdbx_seq_one_letter_code
_entity_poly.pdbx_strand_id
1 'polypeptide(L)'
;MQWMNDLTIAVIEEDALRIGELVKSVPDFHDIETAQNALALIARSIEIVERQKKETYAMMQKIKQTKAFLLADEEAKNGIIV
;
A
#
# COMPACT_ATOMS: atom_id res chain seq x y z
N MET A 1 14.48 -19.81 -5.94
CA MET A 1 15.05 -18.79 -6.85
C MET A 1 15.13 -17.44 -6.14
N GLN A 2 16.03 -16.54 -6.56
CA GLN A 2 16.25 -15.26 -5.86
C GLN A 2 14.99 -14.39 -5.76
N TRP A 3 14.26 -14.20 -6.87
CA TRP A 3 13.04 -13.39 -6.88
C TRP A 3 11.97 -13.89 -5.88
N MET A 4 11.81 -15.21 -5.73
CA MET A 4 10.83 -15.76 -4.79
C MET A 4 11.24 -15.55 -3.33
N ASN A 5 12.55 -15.61 -3.04
CA ASN A 5 13.08 -15.28 -1.73
C ASN A 5 12.86 -13.79 -1.43
N ASP A 6 13.15 -12.92 -2.39
CA ASP A 6 12.98 -11.47 -2.24
C ASP A 6 11.51 -11.10 -2.04
N LEU A 7 10.59 -11.73 -2.78
CA LEU A 7 9.15 -11.52 -2.59
C LEU A 7 8.66 -12.07 -1.25
N THR A 8 9.23 -13.20 -0.80
CA THR A 8 8.90 -13.78 0.52
C THR A 8 9.31 -12.82 1.64
N ILE A 9 10.53 -12.26 1.58
CA ILE A 9 11.00 -11.25 2.52
C ILE A 9 10.07 -10.03 2.50
N ALA A 10 9.76 -9.50 1.31
CA ALA A 10 8.89 -8.33 1.18
C ALA A 10 7.47 -8.58 1.71
N VAL A 11 6.95 -9.80 1.56
CA VAL A 11 5.65 -10.21 2.14
C VAL A 11 5.71 -10.32 3.66
N ILE A 12 6.79 -10.88 4.22
CA ILE A 12 6.99 -10.98 5.69
C ILE A 12 7.11 -9.60 6.32
N GLU A 13 7.83 -8.69 5.66
CA GLU A 13 8.06 -7.32 6.12
C GLU A 13 6.87 -6.39 5.81
N GLU A 14 5.85 -6.89 5.09
CA GLU A 14 4.71 -6.13 4.58
C GLU A 14 5.12 -4.87 3.78
N ASP A 15 6.26 -4.94 3.06
CA ASP A 15 6.78 -3.83 2.27
C ASP A 15 6.10 -3.79 0.89
N ALA A 16 4.99 -3.07 0.78
CA ALA A 16 4.25 -2.94 -0.47
C ALA A 16 5.03 -2.23 -1.59
N LEU A 17 5.99 -1.36 -1.25
CA LEU A 17 6.82 -0.70 -2.25
C LEU A 17 7.76 -1.73 -2.90
N ARG A 18 8.43 -2.54 -2.07
CA ARG A 18 9.30 -3.61 -2.56
C ARG A 18 8.52 -4.69 -3.31
N ILE A 19 7.34 -5.07 -2.82
CA ILE A 19 6.40 -5.93 -3.56
C ILE A 19 6.11 -5.32 -4.95
N GLY A 20 5.77 -4.03 -4.99
CA GLY A 20 5.47 -3.31 -6.23
C GLY A 20 6.63 -3.27 -7.24
N GLU A 21 7.87 -3.22 -6.77
CA GLU A 21 9.05 -3.32 -7.64
C GLU A 21 9.27 -4.75 -8.15
N LEU A 22 9.12 -5.77 -7.30
CA LEU A 22 9.33 -7.17 -7.67
C LEU A 22 8.32 -7.68 -8.69
N VAL A 23 7.06 -7.21 -8.65
CA VAL A 23 6.05 -7.61 -9.66
C VAL A 23 6.32 -7.06 -11.06
N LYS A 24 7.25 -6.11 -11.24
CA LYS A 24 7.67 -5.64 -12.57
C LYS A 24 8.59 -6.62 -13.28
N SER A 25 9.18 -7.57 -12.54
CA SER A 25 10.18 -8.51 -13.02
C SER A 25 9.83 -9.96 -12.67
N VAL A 26 8.53 -10.31 -12.73
CA VAL A 26 8.07 -11.69 -12.57
C VAL A 26 8.78 -12.58 -13.59
N PRO A 27 9.52 -13.61 -13.15
CA PRO A 27 10.22 -14.50 -14.06
C PRO A 27 9.27 -15.53 -14.68
N ASP A 28 9.71 -16.16 -15.76
CA ASP A 28 9.04 -17.33 -16.31
C ASP A 28 9.19 -18.53 -15.38
N PHE A 29 8.11 -19.32 -15.26
CA PHE A 29 8.07 -20.54 -14.47
C PHE A 29 8.02 -21.75 -15.39
N HIS A 30 8.92 -22.72 -15.18
CA HIS A 30 9.04 -23.91 -16.03
C HIS A 30 8.49 -25.18 -15.37
N ASP A 31 8.17 -25.12 -14.07
CA ASP A 31 7.57 -26.20 -13.31
C ASP A 31 6.32 -25.72 -12.56
N ILE A 32 5.33 -26.62 -12.49
CA ILE A 32 4.01 -26.30 -11.92
C ILE A 32 4.09 -26.02 -10.42
N GLU A 33 5.00 -26.67 -9.69
CA GLU A 33 5.15 -26.52 -8.26
C GLU A 33 5.65 -25.11 -7.91
N THR A 34 6.69 -24.64 -8.58
CA THR A 34 7.22 -23.28 -8.42
C THR A 34 6.17 -22.24 -8.84
N ALA A 35 5.43 -22.49 -9.92
CA ALA A 35 4.35 -21.60 -10.34
C ALA A 35 3.23 -21.51 -9.29
N GLN A 36 2.85 -22.62 -8.65
CA GLN A 36 1.86 -22.64 -7.58
C GLN A 36 2.35 -21.90 -6.34
N ASN A 37 3.62 -22.09 -5.96
CA ASN A 37 4.23 -21.37 -4.85
C ASN A 37 4.28 -19.85 -5.10
N ALA A 38 4.68 -19.44 -6.30
CA ALA A 38 4.68 -18.04 -6.70
C ALA A 38 3.27 -17.46 -6.70
N LEU A 39 2.27 -18.21 -7.18
CA LEU A 39 0.86 -17.78 -7.18
C LEU A 39 0.35 -17.53 -5.76
N ALA A 40 0.62 -18.44 -4.82
CA ALA A 40 0.23 -18.28 -3.42
C ALA A 40 0.88 -17.04 -2.80
N LEU A 41 2.17 -16.81 -3.11
CA LEU A 41 2.90 -15.66 -2.61
C LEU A 41 2.37 -14.34 -3.18
N ILE A 42 2.09 -14.30 -4.49
CA ILE A 42 1.45 -13.15 -5.17
C ILE A 42 0.07 -12.86 -4.58
N ALA A 43 -0.74 -13.88 -4.30
CA ALA A 43 -2.04 -13.70 -3.68
C ALA A 43 -1.91 -13.00 -2.32
N ARG A 44 -0.92 -13.41 -1.51
CA ARG A 44 -0.63 -12.75 -0.24
C ARG A 44 -0.12 -11.33 -0.42
N SER A 45 0.71 -11.08 -1.43
CA SER A 45 1.17 -9.74 -1.78
C SER A 45 0.02 -8.79 -2.12
N ILE A 46 -0.99 -9.27 -2.87
CA ILE A 46 -2.18 -8.48 -3.22
C ILE A 46 -2.95 -8.04 -1.96
N GLU A 47 -3.13 -8.95 -0.99
CA GLU A 47 -3.81 -8.64 0.27
C GLU A 47 -3.12 -7.50 1.04
N ILE A 48 -1.78 -7.52 1.09
CA ILE A 48 -0.97 -6.49 1.75
C ILE A 48 -1.15 -5.14 1.06
N VAL A 49 -1.00 -5.10 -0.26
CA VAL A 49 -1.10 -3.85 -1.05
C VAL A 49 -2.50 -3.25 -0.93
N GLU A 50 -3.56 -4.06 -1.04
CA GLU A 50 -4.93 -3.58 -0.90
C GLU A 50 -5.25 -3.09 0.51
N ARG A 51 -4.67 -3.72 1.55
CA ARG A 51 -4.80 -3.22 2.93
C ARG A 51 -4.14 -1.85 3.07
N GLN A 52 -2.88 -1.69 2.66
CA GLN A 52 -2.16 -0.42 2.77
C GLN A 52 -2.80 0.70 1.95
N LYS A 53 -3.34 0.38 0.77
CA LYS A 53 -4.15 1.31 -0.03
C LYS A 53 -5.36 1.84 0.74
N LYS A 54 -6.12 0.95 1.41
CA LYS A 54 -7.27 1.34 2.22
C LYS A 54 -6.87 2.21 3.42
N GLU A 55 -5.79 1.84 4.11
CA GLU A 55 -5.27 2.60 5.24
C GLU A 55 -4.80 4.01 4.83
N THR A 56 -4.06 4.08 3.72
CA THR A 56 -3.61 5.35 3.13
C THR A 56 -4.78 6.23 2.75
N TYR A 57 -5.80 5.66 2.09
CA TYR A 57 -7.01 6.39 1.73
C TYR A 57 -7.72 6.94 2.98
N ALA A 58 -7.91 6.12 4.01
CA ALA A 58 -8.56 6.53 5.25
C ALA A 58 -7.78 7.65 5.96
N MET A 59 -6.45 7.55 6.01
CA MET A 59 -5.58 8.59 6.57
C MET A 59 -5.71 9.90 5.77
N MET A 60 -5.76 9.82 4.44
CA MET A 60 -5.89 10.99 3.59
C MET A 60 -7.23 11.70 3.75
N GLN A 61 -8.33 10.94 3.94
CA GLN A 61 -9.63 11.54 4.25
C GLN A 61 -9.60 12.30 5.58
N LYS A 62 -8.96 11.73 6.61
CA LYS A 62 -8.78 12.42 7.91
C LYS A 62 -7.99 13.71 7.76
N ILE A 63 -6.86 13.67 7.04
CA ILE A 63 -6.05 14.87 6.77
C ILE A 63 -6.86 15.95 6.06
N LYS A 64 -7.67 15.58 5.06
CA LYS A 64 -8.55 16.51 4.34
C LYS A 64 -9.58 17.16 5.27
N GLN A 65 -10.23 16.36 6.13
CA GLN A 65 -11.20 16.85 7.11
C GLN A 65 -10.56 17.79 8.12
N THR A 66 -9.40 17.41 8.69
CA THR A 66 -8.66 18.27 9.63
C THR A 66 -8.26 19.59 8.99
N LYS A 67 -7.77 19.57 7.75
CA LYS A 67 -7.43 20.80 7.01
C LYS A 67 -8.65 21.70 6.82
N ALA A 68 -9.79 21.13 6.42
CA ALA A 68 -11.02 21.90 6.25
C ALA A 68 -11.49 22.55 7.56
N PHE A 69 -11.40 21.81 8.67
CA PHE A 69 -11.72 22.34 10.00
C PHE A 69 -10.82 23.51 10.40
N LEU A 70 -9.51 23.39 10.22
CA LEU A 70 -8.55 24.45 10.58
C LEU A 70 -8.79 25.74 9.77
N LEU A 71 -9.09 25.61 8.47
CA LEU A 71 -9.42 26.76 7.62
C LEU A 71 -10.72 27.45 8.07
N ALA A 72 -11.75 26.67 8.39
CA ALA A 72 -13.02 27.22 8.89
C ALA A 72 -12.87 27.91 10.25
N ASP A 73 -12.02 27.37 11.16
CA ASP A 73 -11.71 28.00 12.45
C ASP A 73 -10.94 29.33 12.27
N GLU A 74 -10.01 29.38 11.32
CA GLU A 74 -9.28 30.61 10.98
C GLU A 74 -10.22 31.69 10.38
N GLU A 75 -11.10 31.30 9.45
CA GLU A 75 -12.12 32.20 8.89
C GLU A 75 -13.08 32.71 9.96
N ALA A 76 -13.53 31.85 10.88
CA ALA A 76 -14.39 32.23 12.00
C ALA A 76 -13.70 33.24 12.94
N LYS A 77 -12.40 33.07 13.22
CA LYS A 77 -11.62 34.01 14.05
C LYS A 77 -11.38 35.34 13.34
N ASN A 78 -11.12 35.33 12.04
CA ASN A 78 -10.88 36.53 11.24
C ASN A 78 -12.18 37.29 10.89
N GLY A 79 -13.33 36.61 10.92
CA GLY A 79 -14.65 37.18 10.65
C GLY A 79 -15.35 37.84 11.85
N ILE A 80 -14.77 37.79 13.07
CA ILE A 80 -15.33 38.44 14.29
C ILE A 80 -14.90 39.93 14.41
N ILE A 81 -14.49 40.56 13.31
CA ILE A 81 -14.38 42.03 13.22
C ILE A 81 -15.38 42.54 12.18
N VAL A 82 -16.67 42.48 12.50
CA VAL A 82 -17.68 43.46 12.06
C VAL A 82 -18.71 43.63 13.17
#